data_AF-A0A0M5LTP5-F1
#
_entry.id   AF-A0A0M5LTP5-F1
#
_cell.length_a   1.000
_cell.length_b   1.000
_cell.length_c   1.000
_cell.angle_alpha   90.00
_cell.angle_beta   90.00
_cell.angle_gamma   90.00
#
_symmetry.space_group_name_H-M   'P 1'
#
loop_
_entity.id
_entity.type
_entity.pdbx_description
1 polymer ?
#
loop_
_entity_poly.entity_id
_entity_poly.type
_entity_poly.pdbx_seq_one_letter_code
_entity_poly.pdbx_strand_id
1 'polypeptide(L)'
;MSTTTTTTTAPHAPRAAADRATDLLGVPLDDAEQALLDVYDRIVAALRRDDLSPCVAANLRAALAPVAVAVTDLGLRFEHLTDLGV
;
A
#
# COMPACT_ATOMS: atom_id res chain seq x y z
N MET A 1 18.74 25.87 24.84
CA MET A 1 18.31 25.96 23.43
C MET A 1 17.31 24.84 23.19
N SER A 2 16.01 25.14 23.23
CA SER A 2 14.95 24.15 23.05
C SER A 2 14.33 24.37 21.68
N THR A 3 14.61 23.50 20.74
CA THR A 3 13.92 23.46 19.44
C THR A 3 12.72 22.55 19.58
N THR A 4 11.54 23.13 19.73
CA THR A 4 10.27 22.41 19.63
C THR A 4 9.97 22.17 18.16
N THR A 5 10.19 20.94 17.68
CA THR A 5 9.74 20.53 16.34
C THR A 5 8.26 20.22 16.44
N THR A 6 7.42 21.15 16.01
CA THR A 6 5.98 20.92 15.83
C THR A 6 5.80 20.08 14.58
N THR A 7 5.64 18.76 14.72
CA THR A 7 5.12 17.91 13.64
C THR A 7 3.65 18.25 13.47
N THR A 8 3.34 19.22 12.62
CA THR A 8 1.98 19.45 12.12
C THR A 8 1.65 18.28 11.19
N THR A 9 0.92 17.29 11.68
CA THR A 9 0.15 16.38 10.82
C THR A 9 -0.90 17.24 10.12
N ALA A 10 -0.55 17.75 8.93
CA ALA A 10 -1.52 18.45 8.11
C ALA A 10 -2.69 17.50 7.82
N PRO A 11 -3.94 17.96 7.94
CA PRO A 11 -5.07 17.19 7.45
C PRO A 11 -4.84 16.90 5.98
N HIS A 12 -5.03 15.63 5.61
CA HIS A 12 -4.87 15.18 4.23
C HIS A 12 -5.75 16.06 3.31
N ALA A 13 -5.13 16.75 2.35
CA ALA A 13 -5.83 17.71 1.49
C ALA A 13 -6.96 17.03 0.69
N PRO A 14 -8.09 17.71 0.44
CA PRO A 14 -9.19 17.13 -0.32
C PRO A 14 -8.76 16.82 -1.77
N ARG A 15 -9.00 15.57 -2.21
CA ARG A 15 -8.55 15.00 -3.49
C ARG A 15 -9.62 15.11 -4.56
N ALA A 16 -9.23 15.48 -5.78
CA ALA A 16 -10.13 15.63 -6.93
C ALA A 16 -10.72 14.26 -7.37
N ALA A 17 -12.03 14.24 -7.65
CA ALA A 17 -12.88 13.06 -7.46
C ALA A 17 -13.50 12.45 -8.74
N ALA A 18 -12.84 12.48 -9.90
CA ALA A 18 -13.48 11.97 -11.13
C ALA A 18 -12.55 11.08 -11.95
N ASP A 19 -12.17 9.91 -11.38
CA ASP A 19 -11.78 8.63 -12.06
C ASP A 19 -10.95 7.69 -11.15
N ARG A 20 -10.65 8.11 -9.91
CA ARG A 20 -9.78 7.33 -9.02
C ARG A 20 -10.53 6.22 -8.30
N ALA A 21 -9.78 5.16 -7.99
CA ALA A 21 -10.22 4.19 -7.01
C ALA A 21 -10.58 4.89 -5.70
N THR A 22 -11.43 4.24 -4.91
CA THR A 22 -11.76 4.68 -3.56
C THR A 22 -11.15 3.75 -2.53
N ASP A 23 -10.86 4.30 -1.35
CA ASP A 23 -10.56 3.52 -0.15
C ASP A 23 -11.80 2.72 0.31
N LEU A 24 -11.65 1.99 1.41
CA LEU A 24 -12.72 1.17 2.00
C LEU A 24 -13.87 2.01 2.61
N LEU A 25 -13.70 3.32 2.74
CA LEU A 25 -14.71 4.27 3.22
C LEU A 25 -15.41 5.03 2.08
N GLY A 26 -15.04 4.75 0.82
CA GLY A 26 -15.61 5.42 -0.35
C GLY A 26 -14.97 6.77 -0.67
N VAL A 27 -13.83 7.11 -0.07
CA VAL A 27 -13.10 8.35 -0.34
C VAL A 27 -12.14 8.14 -1.52
N PRO A 28 -12.10 9.06 -2.51
CA PRO A 28 -11.15 8.97 -3.62
C PRO A 28 -9.69 8.97 -3.16
N LEU A 29 -8.87 8.11 -3.79
CA LEU A 29 -7.45 8.00 -3.48
C LEU A 29 -6.63 9.20 -3.98
N ASP A 30 -5.54 9.47 -3.29
CA ASP A 30 -4.51 10.45 -3.63
C ASP A 30 -3.42 9.86 -4.51
N ASP A 31 -2.51 10.69 -5.00
CA ASP A 31 -1.39 10.25 -5.84
C ASP A 31 -0.51 9.23 -5.10
N ALA A 32 -0.17 9.51 -3.85
CA ALA A 32 0.62 8.66 -2.98
C ALA A 32 -0.10 7.36 -2.62
N GLU A 33 -1.39 7.41 -2.30
CA GLU A 33 -2.19 6.22 -2.02
C GLU A 33 -2.36 5.33 -3.25
N GLN A 34 -2.66 5.94 -4.40
CA GLN A 34 -2.75 5.22 -5.66
C GLN A 34 -1.39 4.60 -6.02
N ALA A 35 -0.29 5.33 -5.86
CA ALA A 35 1.04 4.81 -6.10
C ALA A 35 1.40 3.65 -5.14
N LEU A 36 1.02 3.74 -3.87
CA LEU A 36 1.19 2.66 -2.89
C LEU A 36 0.38 1.42 -3.30
N LEU A 37 -0.88 1.61 -3.68
CA LEU A 37 -1.75 0.53 -4.12
C LEU A 37 -1.24 -0.14 -5.39
N ASP A 38 -0.71 0.63 -6.36
CA ASP A 38 -0.10 0.10 -7.57
C ASP A 38 1.14 -0.78 -7.27
N VAL A 39 1.96 -0.40 -6.27
CA VAL A 39 3.11 -1.21 -5.84
C VAL A 39 2.64 -2.51 -5.21
N TYR A 40 1.64 -2.44 -4.32
CA TYR A 40 1.02 -3.60 -3.70
C TYR A 40 0.48 -4.57 -4.76
N ASP A 41 -0.34 -4.09 -5.69
CA ASP A 41 -0.97 -4.91 -6.72
C ASP A 41 0.06 -5.59 -7.63
N ARG A 42 1.15 -4.89 -7.98
CA ARG A 42 2.23 -5.46 -8.80
C ARG A 42 3.00 -6.56 -8.08
N ILE A 43 3.27 -6.40 -6.78
CA ILE A 43 3.96 -7.44 -6.00
C ILE A 43 3.06 -8.67 -5.85
N VAL A 44 1.77 -8.47 -5.52
CA VAL A 44 0.78 -9.56 -5.44
C VAL A 44 0.66 -10.29 -6.78
N ALA A 45 0.53 -9.55 -7.89
CA ALA A 45 0.46 -10.14 -9.22
C ALA A 45 1.72 -10.93 -9.59
N ALA A 46 2.90 -10.45 -9.21
CA ALA A 46 4.15 -11.17 -9.41
C ALA A 46 4.20 -12.47 -8.58
N LEU A 47 3.80 -12.43 -7.30
CA LEU A 47 3.79 -13.60 -6.41
C LEU A 47 2.78 -14.68 -6.81
N ARG A 48 1.77 -14.34 -7.62
CA ARG A 48 0.82 -15.30 -8.21
C ARG A 48 1.38 -16.04 -9.43
N ARG A 49 2.61 -15.74 -9.88
CA ARG A 49 3.26 -16.46 -10.98
C ARG A 49 3.98 -17.70 -10.46
N ASP A 50 3.85 -18.79 -11.21
CA ASP A 50 4.49 -20.07 -10.88
C ASP A 50 5.94 -20.19 -11.39
N ASP A 51 6.44 -19.19 -12.11
CA ASP A 51 7.74 -19.23 -12.80
C ASP A 51 8.84 -18.38 -12.14
N LEU A 52 8.62 -17.91 -10.91
CA LEU A 52 9.61 -17.13 -10.17
C LEU A 52 10.71 -18.02 -9.60
N SER A 53 11.96 -17.59 -9.77
CA SER A 53 13.09 -18.14 -9.00
C SER A 53 12.80 -18.03 -7.48
N PRO A 54 13.14 -19.05 -6.67
CA PRO A 54 12.81 -19.06 -5.23
C PRO A 54 13.29 -17.82 -4.46
N CYS A 55 14.48 -17.31 -4.79
CA CYS A 55 15.02 -16.11 -4.17
C CYS A 55 14.19 -14.86 -4.48
N VAL A 56 13.62 -14.76 -5.68
CA VAL A 56 12.76 -13.62 -6.07
C VAL A 56 11.46 -13.66 -5.29
N ALA A 57 10.81 -14.83 -5.23
CA ALA A 57 9.56 -14.99 -4.48
C ALA A 57 9.76 -14.69 -2.98
N ALA A 58 10.85 -15.14 -2.36
CA ALA A 58 11.16 -14.84 -0.95
C ALA A 58 11.32 -13.33 -0.69
N ASN A 59 12.06 -12.62 -1.54
CA ASN A 59 12.28 -11.18 -1.37
C ASN A 59 11.02 -10.36 -1.68
N LEU A 60 10.19 -10.79 -2.64
CA LEU A 60 8.90 -10.15 -2.91
C LEU A 60 7.92 -10.30 -1.73
N ARG A 61 7.87 -11.46 -1.06
CA ARG A 61 7.09 -11.63 0.18
C ARG A 61 7.59 -10.69 1.29
N ALA A 62 8.90 -10.62 1.48
CA ALA A 62 9.51 -9.72 2.47
C ALA A 62 9.21 -8.24 2.17
N ALA A 63 9.17 -7.85 0.90
CA ALA A 63 8.78 -6.51 0.47
C ALA A 63 7.27 -6.26 0.61
N LEU A 64 6.42 -7.26 0.34
CA LEU A 64 4.97 -7.15 0.44
C LEU A 64 4.51 -6.90 1.86
N ALA A 65 5.14 -7.53 2.86
CA ALA A 65 4.73 -7.41 4.26
C ALA A 65 4.59 -5.95 4.74
N PRO A 66 5.62 -5.08 4.69
CA PRO A 66 5.49 -3.69 5.11
C PRO A 66 4.55 -2.85 4.21
N VAL A 67 4.48 -3.16 2.91
CA VAL A 67 3.57 -2.47 1.98
C VAL A 67 2.11 -2.76 2.33
N ALA A 68 1.80 -4.03 2.61
CA ALA A 68 0.46 -4.47 3.00
C ALA A 68 0.00 -3.85 4.32
N VAL A 69 0.91 -3.64 5.27
CA VAL A 69 0.62 -2.90 6.50
C VAL A 69 0.18 -1.47 6.18
N ALA A 70 0.94 -0.74 5.34
CA ALA A 70 0.58 0.63 4.96
C ALA A 70 -0.76 0.71 4.19
N VAL A 71 -1.00 -0.23 3.27
CA VAL A 71 -2.27 -0.34 2.52
C VAL A 71 -3.46 -0.57 3.46
N THR A 72 -3.28 -1.41 4.48
CA THR A 72 -4.33 -1.71 5.47
C THR A 72 -4.55 -0.55 6.43
N ASP A 73 -3.47 0.07 6.93
CA ASP A 73 -3.51 1.20 7.87
C ASP A 73 -4.21 2.43 7.26
N LEU A 74 -3.95 2.70 5.98
CA LEU A 74 -4.64 3.74 5.21
C LEU A 74 -6.04 3.33 4.73
N GLY A 75 -6.48 2.09 5.03
CA GLY A 75 -7.81 1.61 4.65
C GLY A 75 -8.03 1.48 3.15
N LEU A 76 -6.99 1.24 2.35
CA LEU A 76 -7.10 1.17 0.88
C LEU A 76 -7.68 -0.18 0.43
N ARG A 77 -7.15 -1.27 1.00
CA ARG A 77 -7.56 -2.67 0.76
C ARG A 77 -7.29 -3.52 1.99
N PHE A 78 -8.03 -4.61 2.11
CA PHE A 78 -7.82 -5.65 3.12
C PHE A 78 -7.94 -7.02 2.46
N GLU A 79 -6.83 -7.77 2.44
CA GLU A 79 -6.78 -9.15 1.95
C GLU A 79 -5.95 -10.00 2.91
N HIS A 80 -6.34 -11.26 3.10
CA HIS A 80 -5.52 -12.24 3.80
C HIS A 80 -4.37 -12.69 2.90
N LEU A 81 -3.12 -12.42 3.29
CA LEU A 81 -1.94 -12.75 2.49
C LEU A 81 -1.37 -14.16 2.76
N THR A 82 -2.08 -14.96 3.56
CA THR A 82 -1.67 -16.33 3.90
C THR A 82 -1.48 -17.20 2.66
N ASP A 83 -2.30 -16.99 1.63
CA ASP A 83 -2.21 -17.72 0.36
C ASP A 83 -0.96 -17.35 -0.45
N LEU A 84 -0.37 -16.18 -0.17
CA LEU A 84 0.89 -15.72 -0.75
C LEU A 84 2.10 -16.11 0.12
N GLY A 85 1.89 -16.73 1.28
CA GLY A 85 2.94 -17.09 2.23
C GLY A 85 3.60 -15.90 2.92
N VAL A 86 2.85 -14.81 3.11
CA VAL A 86 3.25 -13.61 3.88
C VAL A 86 2.62 -13.66 5.27
#